data_AF-A0A2W7KNA9-F1
#
_entry.id   AF-A0A2W7KNA9-F1
#
_cell.length_a   1.000
_cell.length_b   1.000
_cell.length_c   1.000
_cell.angle_alpha   90.00
_cell.angle_beta   90.00
_cell.angle_gamma   90.00
#
_symmetry.space_group_name_H-M   'P 1'
#
loop_
_entity.id
_entity.type
_entity.pdbx_description
1 polymer ?
#
loop_
_entity_poly.entity_id
_entity_poly.type
_entity_poly.pdbx_seq_one_letter_code
_entity_poly.pdbx_strand_id
1 'polypeptide(L)'
;MTDEFLVETLDHVDLFQRYAGGKTRKHSFYKFPYMKWPNNEPCNIANLYLLKLSKKHEQISADGRMQDSKGGTIGQYASYISQLIKRCWQYRIDPYHITDKFFEDFIIELIQESDPRRLDKPKRKDRTTLNIGRECLNFLTWIGEFHGDPNFVSEKGTIKLTTEEVIRTFNKHHKVTKTTSHHSFPLPFREHTRSPISEHNVDRMEQAVRDSEKSEFLKARHLALLALLQHTGARRTEVASLTTSALRDAMLMKYPMLKFVTLKRGESFVREFPVNAVALKDVKDYLALRQKLIKSHPENKNDYLFISDRTAKPITPETITKIVANIRDAAGIEEQACAHMFRHAFITNLFTLLVERHKFESKDEFEAALISDKEFLRKVKEWTGHKSVESLRTYLTKVFEGDKSIGNAAESVHQTNTLKIYQKKYDALYKKFKLKEITQDEFMRQSDELMELRDLELSRYDPKSKSS
;
A
#
# COMPACT_ATOMS: atom_id res chain seq x y z
N MET A 1 -1.62 -11.66 -32.69
CA MET A 1 -0.18 -11.84 -32.40
C MET A 1 -0.04 -12.06 -30.92
N THR A 2 0.53 -13.20 -30.53
CA THR A 2 0.73 -13.60 -29.13
C THR A 2 1.47 -12.50 -28.37
N ASP A 3 0.98 -12.19 -27.18
CA ASP A 3 1.46 -11.12 -26.30
C ASP A 3 2.78 -11.54 -25.59
N GLU A 4 3.69 -12.18 -26.32
CA GLU A 4 4.91 -12.85 -25.82
C GLU A 4 6.08 -11.89 -25.59
N PHE A 5 5.81 -10.61 -25.31
CA PHE A 5 6.84 -9.74 -24.76
C PHE A 5 6.83 -9.87 -23.24
N LEU A 6 7.80 -10.60 -22.68
CA LEU A 6 7.79 -10.98 -21.27
C LEU A 6 8.86 -10.20 -20.49
N VAL A 7 8.39 -9.40 -19.53
CA VAL A 7 9.19 -9.03 -18.36
C VAL A 7 9.09 -10.20 -17.39
N GLU A 8 10.14 -10.99 -17.32
CA GLU A 8 10.28 -12.08 -16.35
C GLU A 8 11.00 -11.58 -15.09
N THR A 9 11.04 -12.42 -14.06
CA THR A 9 11.79 -12.14 -12.84
C THR A 9 12.73 -13.29 -12.53
N LEU A 10 14.00 -12.99 -12.31
CA LEU A 10 14.99 -13.93 -11.79
C LEU A 10 14.83 -14.02 -10.27
N ASP A 11 14.70 -15.23 -9.74
CA ASP A 11 14.38 -15.44 -8.32
C ASP A 11 15.40 -14.80 -7.38
N HIS A 12 16.69 -14.97 -7.68
CA HIS A 12 17.80 -14.43 -6.90
C HIS A 12 18.96 -14.04 -7.81
N VAL A 13 19.50 -12.83 -7.63
CA VAL A 13 20.64 -12.31 -8.39
C VAL A 13 21.58 -11.58 -7.44
N ASP A 14 22.85 -11.99 -7.40
CA ASP A 14 23.90 -11.29 -6.68
C ASP A 14 24.74 -10.44 -7.66
N LEU A 15 24.70 -9.12 -7.50
CA LEU A 15 25.49 -8.18 -8.30
C LEU A 15 26.68 -7.64 -7.49
N PHE A 16 27.85 -7.61 -8.12
CA PHE A 16 29.05 -7.06 -7.51
C PHE A 16 28.93 -5.53 -7.34
N GLN A 17 29.16 -5.03 -6.12
CA GLN A 17 29.14 -3.59 -5.83
C GLN A 17 30.55 -3.00 -5.83
N ARG A 18 31.42 -3.50 -4.93
CA ARG A 18 32.81 -3.04 -4.80
C ARG A 18 33.67 -4.07 -4.07
N TYR A 19 34.97 -4.04 -4.32
CA TYR A 19 35.97 -4.75 -3.53
C TYR A 19 36.66 -3.76 -2.58
N ALA A 20 36.64 -4.05 -1.28
CA ALA A 20 37.30 -3.22 -0.28
C ALA A 20 37.80 -4.07 0.89
N GLY A 21 39.06 -3.87 1.29
CA GLY A 21 39.65 -4.53 2.46
C GLY A 21 39.66 -6.06 2.40
N GLY A 22 39.97 -6.64 1.23
CA GLY A 22 40.00 -8.11 1.05
C GLY A 22 38.63 -8.76 0.92
N LYS A 23 37.54 -7.99 0.97
CA LYS A 23 36.17 -8.50 0.91
C LYS A 23 35.40 -7.90 -0.26
N THR A 24 34.71 -8.76 -0.99
CA THR A 24 33.79 -8.36 -2.05
C THR A 24 32.44 -8.04 -1.45
N ARG A 25 31.98 -6.79 -1.59
CA ARG A 25 30.60 -6.43 -1.28
C ARG A 25 29.71 -6.71 -2.49
N LYS A 26 28.63 -7.43 -2.24
CA LYS A 26 27.58 -7.77 -3.21
C LYS A 26 26.27 -7.14 -2.79
N HIS A 27 25.42 -6.83 -3.76
CA HIS A 27 24.01 -6.52 -3.56
C HIS A 27 23.17 -7.69 -4.06
N SER A 28 22.32 -8.21 -3.18
CA SER A 28 21.42 -9.33 -3.49
C SER A 28 20.03 -8.81 -3.85
N PHE A 29 19.55 -9.18 -5.02
CA PHE A 29 18.25 -8.83 -5.56
C PHE A 29 17.38 -10.08 -5.62
N TYR A 30 16.13 -9.96 -5.20
CA TYR A 30 15.14 -11.04 -5.32
C TYR A 30 14.08 -10.62 -6.33
N LYS A 31 13.62 -11.56 -7.17
CA LYS A 31 12.68 -11.28 -8.27
C LYS A 31 13.18 -10.15 -9.18
N PHE A 32 14.47 -10.15 -9.52
CA PHE A 32 15.09 -9.13 -10.35
C PHE A 32 14.50 -9.17 -11.78
N PRO A 33 14.01 -8.05 -12.33
CA PRO A 33 13.38 -8.05 -13.64
C PRO A 33 14.36 -8.38 -14.76
N TYR A 34 13.89 -9.18 -15.72
CA TYR A 34 14.66 -9.63 -16.88
C TYR A 34 13.79 -9.52 -18.13
N MET A 35 14.32 -8.89 -19.17
CA MET A 35 13.59 -8.58 -20.39
C MET A 35 14.06 -9.44 -21.56
N LYS A 36 13.10 -10.02 -22.26
CA LYS A 36 13.31 -10.80 -23.48
C LYS A 36 12.56 -10.18 -24.66
N TRP A 37 13.12 -10.38 -25.84
CA TRP A 37 12.42 -10.15 -27.09
C TRP A 37 11.36 -11.23 -27.33
N PRO A 38 10.39 -11.02 -28.23
CA PRO A 38 9.38 -12.02 -28.56
C PRO A 38 9.93 -13.32 -29.17
N ASN A 39 11.17 -13.32 -29.66
CA ASN A 39 11.89 -14.53 -30.09
C ASN A 39 12.58 -15.27 -28.92
N ASN A 40 12.28 -14.89 -27.67
CA ASN A 40 12.85 -15.42 -26.42
C ASN A 40 14.35 -15.11 -26.21
N GLU A 41 14.98 -14.33 -27.09
CA GLU A 41 16.36 -13.86 -26.89
C GLU A 41 16.43 -12.72 -25.86
N PRO A 42 17.57 -12.57 -25.16
CA PRO A 42 17.78 -11.49 -24.21
C PRO A 42 17.68 -10.10 -24.87
N CYS A 43 16.87 -9.20 -24.29
CA CYS A 43 16.89 -7.79 -24.67
C CYS A 43 18.08 -7.10 -23.98
N ASN A 44 19.28 -7.25 -24.55
CA ASN A 44 20.54 -6.82 -23.93
C ASN A 44 20.55 -5.34 -23.52
N ILE A 45 20.13 -4.43 -24.41
CA ILE A 45 20.10 -2.99 -24.14
C ILE A 45 19.19 -2.65 -22.95
N ALA A 46 18.03 -3.29 -22.85
CA ALA A 46 17.11 -3.09 -21.73
C ALA A 46 17.66 -3.69 -20.43
N ASN A 47 18.21 -4.90 -20.49
CA ASN A 47 18.80 -5.56 -19.31
C ASN A 47 20.01 -4.78 -18.77
N LEU A 48 20.85 -4.20 -19.63
CA LEU A 48 21.94 -3.31 -19.24
C LEU A 48 21.43 -2.04 -18.54
N TYR A 49 20.32 -1.47 -19.02
CA TYR A 49 19.68 -0.35 -18.34
C TYR A 49 19.15 -0.74 -16.95
N LEU A 50 18.52 -1.91 -16.80
CA LEU A 50 18.07 -2.43 -15.50
C LEU A 50 19.25 -2.64 -14.54
N LEU A 51 20.43 -3.05 -15.03
CA LEU A 51 21.67 -3.13 -14.26
C LEU A 51 22.22 -1.74 -13.88
N LYS A 52 22.07 -0.71 -14.73
CA LYS A 52 22.37 0.69 -14.33
C LYS A 52 21.48 1.12 -13.18
N LEU A 53 20.18 0.83 -13.29
CA LEU A 53 19.19 1.18 -12.26
C LEU A 53 19.44 0.47 -10.93
N SER A 54 19.96 -0.77 -10.95
CA SER A 54 20.29 -1.52 -9.74
C SER A 54 21.43 -0.90 -8.91
N LYS A 55 22.33 -0.13 -9.56
CA LYS A 55 23.35 0.67 -8.84
C LYS A 55 22.76 1.88 -8.11
N LYS A 56 21.64 2.42 -8.59
CA LYS A 56 20.95 3.60 -8.04
C LYS A 56 19.87 3.21 -7.02
N HIS A 57 19.30 2.02 -7.18
CA HIS A 57 18.18 1.54 -6.38
C HIS A 57 18.58 0.23 -5.69
N GLU A 58 18.76 0.29 -4.39
CA GLU A 58 18.89 -0.92 -3.58
C GLU A 58 17.54 -1.65 -3.53
N GLN A 59 17.51 -2.90 -3.99
CA GLN A 59 16.46 -3.85 -3.60
C GLN A 59 17.02 -4.65 -2.45
N ILE A 60 16.45 -4.49 -1.26
CA ILE A 60 16.87 -5.28 -0.12
C ILE A 60 15.74 -6.25 0.22
N SER A 61 16.07 -7.54 0.24
CA SER A 61 15.50 -8.50 1.19
C SER A 61 16.65 -8.98 2.08
N ALA A 62 16.97 -8.23 3.12
CA ALA A 62 17.90 -8.69 4.15
C ALA A 62 17.18 -9.54 5.21
N ASP A 63 15.84 -9.53 5.23
CA ASP A 63 15.02 -10.23 6.22
C ASP A 63 14.16 -11.36 5.63
N GLY A 64 14.30 -11.68 4.33
CA GLY A 64 13.51 -12.73 3.67
C GLY A 64 11.99 -12.48 3.70
N ARG A 65 11.54 -11.24 3.93
CA ARG A 65 10.13 -10.89 3.96
C ARG A 65 9.58 -10.66 2.57
N MET A 66 8.33 -11.08 2.34
CA MET A 66 7.68 -11.10 1.02
C MET A 66 7.82 -9.76 0.29
N GLN A 67 8.65 -9.76 -0.75
CA GLN A 67 8.75 -8.66 -1.69
C GLN A 67 7.57 -8.66 -2.66
N ASP A 68 7.32 -7.49 -3.25
CA ASP A 68 6.43 -7.34 -4.40
C ASP A 68 6.82 -8.37 -5.47
N SER A 69 5.86 -9.18 -5.91
CA SER A 69 6.08 -10.28 -6.84
C SER A 69 6.69 -9.85 -8.18
N LYS A 70 6.72 -8.54 -8.45
CA LYS A 70 7.10 -7.92 -9.72
C LYS A 70 8.47 -7.24 -9.70
N GLY A 71 9.32 -7.46 -8.68
CA GLY A 71 10.66 -6.86 -8.66
C GLY A 71 10.67 -5.37 -8.28
N GLY A 72 9.68 -4.90 -7.52
CA GLY A 72 9.64 -3.56 -6.91
C GLY A 72 9.83 -2.40 -7.90
N THR A 73 10.62 -1.41 -7.51
CA THR A 73 10.85 -0.18 -8.31
C THR A 73 11.48 -0.48 -9.68
N ILE A 74 12.48 -1.37 -9.73
CA ILE A 74 13.18 -1.72 -10.98
C ILE A 74 12.21 -2.46 -11.91
N GLY A 75 11.38 -3.36 -11.36
CA GLY A 75 10.35 -4.04 -12.12
C GLY A 75 9.27 -3.10 -12.68
N GLN A 76 8.93 -2.04 -11.94
CA GLN A 76 8.05 -0.99 -12.45
C GLN A 76 8.67 -0.27 -13.65
N TYR A 77 9.97 0.05 -13.60
CA TYR A 77 10.68 0.65 -14.74
C TYR A 77 10.75 -0.32 -15.92
N ALA A 78 11.07 -1.59 -15.69
CA ALA A 78 11.04 -2.65 -16.71
C ALA A 78 9.67 -2.74 -17.39
N SER A 79 8.58 -2.66 -16.62
CA SER A 79 7.21 -2.66 -17.15
C SER A 79 6.83 -1.40 -17.94
N TYR A 80 7.48 -0.26 -17.70
CA TYR A 80 7.26 0.96 -18.45
C TYR A 80 8.04 0.94 -19.77
N ILE A 81 9.35 0.65 -19.72
CA ILE A 81 10.19 0.62 -20.92
C ILE A 81 9.81 -0.55 -21.84
N SER A 82 9.23 -1.63 -21.32
CA SER A 82 8.72 -2.74 -22.13
C SER A 82 7.68 -2.32 -23.16
N GLN A 83 6.89 -1.28 -22.87
CA GLN A 83 5.90 -0.77 -23.82
C GLN A 83 6.58 -0.17 -25.05
N LEU A 84 7.62 0.64 -24.85
CA LEU A 84 8.40 1.21 -25.95
C LEU A 84 9.16 0.12 -26.72
N ILE A 85 9.81 -0.79 -26.00
CA ILE A 85 10.60 -1.86 -26.61
C ILE A 85 9.73 -2.81 -27.44
N LYS A 86 8.51 -3.10 -26.98
CA LYS A 86 7.52 -3.88 -27.75
C LYS A 86 7.19 -3.18 -29.07
N ARG A 87 7.00 -1.85 -29.06
CA ARG A 87 6.78 -1.08 -30.28
C ARG A 87 8.01 -1.13 -31.20
N CYS A 88 9.21 -0.94 -30.66
CA CYS A 88 10.46 -1.03 -31.42
C CYS A 88 10.58 -2.37 -32.15
N TRP A 89 10.24 -3.48 -31.48
CA TRP A 89 10.21 -4.80 -32.08
C TRP A 89 9.21 -4.93 -33.23
N GLN A 90 7.98 -4.41 -33.04
CA GLN A 90 6.92 -4.47 -34.05
C GLN A 90 7.31 -3.74 -35.33
N TYR A 91 7.94 -2.58 -35.20
CA TYR A 91 8.39 -1.77 -36.34
C TYR A 91 9.81 -2.12 -36.83
N ARG A 92 10.49 -3.09 -36.18
CA ARG A 92 11.88 -3.50 -36.50
C ARG A 92 12.87 -2.33 -36.42
N ILE A 93 12.70 -1.46 -35.43
CA ILE A 93 13.56 -0.30 -35.20
C ILE A 93 14.42 -0.56 -33.96
N ASP A 94 15.72 -0.30 -34.07
CA ASP A 94 16.60 -0.30 -32.90
C ASP A 94 16.28 0.90 -31.99
N PRO A 95 16.20 0.74 -30.65
CA PRO A 95 15.92 1.84 -29.75
C PRO A 95 16.79 3.10 -29.92
N TYR A 96 18.03 2.96 -30.39
CA TYR A 96 18.92 4.08 -30.70
C TYR A 96 18.56 4.83 -32.00
N HIS A 97 17.80 4.22 -32.91
CA HIS A 97 17.38 4.82 -34.18
C HIS A 97 15.95 5.40 -34.14
N ILE A 98 15.39 5.58 -32.94
CA ILE A 98 14.07 6.20 -32.77
C ILE A 98 14.12 7.69 -33.10
N THR A 99 13.08 8.18 -33.79
CA THR A 99 12.87 9.60 -34.07
C THR A 99 11.88 10.23 -33.10
N ASP A 100 11.90 11.57 -32.99
CA ASP A 100 10.90 12.36 -32.25
C ASP A 100 9.47 11.96 -32.61
N LYS A 101 9.19 11.81 -33.92
CA LYS A 101 7.86 11.42 -34.43
C LYS A 101 7.46 10.02 -33.98
N PHE A 102 8.39 9.06 -34.02
CA PHE A 102 8.11 7.70 -33.54
C PHE A 102 7.79 7.70 -32.05
N PHE A 103 8.49 8.52 -31.25
CA PHE A 103 8.20 8.65 -29.82
C PHE A 103 6.87 9.37 -29.55
N GLU A 104 6.54 10.40 -30.33
CA GLU A 104 5.23 11.06 -30.29
C GLU A 104 4.09 10.07 -30.57
N ASP A 105 4.19 9.32 -31.66
CA ASP A 105 3.18 8.32 -32.06
C ASP A 105 3.07 7.19 -31.02
N PHE A 106 4.17 6.87 -30.33
CA PHE A 106 4.16 5.97 -29.16
C PHE A 106 3.31 6.49 -28.01
N ILE A 107 3.47 7.75 -27.64
CA ILE A 107 2.67 8.32 -26.56
C ILE A 107 1.20 8.45 -26.97
N ILE A 108 0.92 8.85 -28.23
CA ILE A 108 -0.46 8.95 -28.74
C ILE A 108 -1.17 7.58 -28.69
N GLU A 109 -0.51 6.50 -29.13
CA GLU A 109 -1.07 5.15 -29.04
C GLU A 109 -1.34 4.73 -27.59
N LEU A 110 -0.46 5.08 -26.64
CA LEU A 110 -0.69 4.80 -25.21
C LEU A 110 -1.90 5.53 -24.64
N ILE A 111 -2.19 6.74 -25.12
CA ILE A 111 -3.36 7.55 -24.72
C ILE A 111 -4.64 6.94 -25.30
N GLN A 112 -4.60 6.54 -26.58
CA GLN A 112 -5.77 6.04 -27.32
C GLN A 112 -6.09 4.56 -26.99
N GLU A 113 -5.17 3.81 -26.38
CA GLU A 113 -5.39 2.41 -26.05
C GLU A 113 -6.60 2.25 -25.09
N SER A 114 -7.63 1.52 -25.54
CA SER A 114 -8.86 1.27 -24.78
C SER A 114 -8.75 0.06 -23.85
N ASP A 115 -9.48 0.05 -22.74
CA ASP A 115 -9.49 -1.08 -21.81
C ASP A 115 -10.12 -2.32 -22.48
N PRO A 116 -9.43 -3.48 -22.55
CA PRO A 116 -9.98 -4.69 -23.15
C PRO A 116 -11.29 -5.19 -22.54
N ARG A 117 -11.60 -4.78 -21.30
CA ARG A 117 -12.84 -5.14 -20.58
C ARG A 117 -13.91 -4.06 -20.66
N ARG A 118 -13.54 -2.83 -21.04
CA ARG A 118 -14.41 -1.64 -21.09
C ARG A 118 -13.96 -0.75 -22.26
N LEU A 119 -14.43 -1.07 -23.45
CA LEU A 119 -14.02 -0.42 -24.70
C LEU A 119 -14.32 1.10 -24.71
N ASP A 120 -15.24 1.56 -23.86
CA ASP A 120 -15.62 2.96 -23.67
C ASP A 120 -14.62 3.76 -22.81
N LYS A 121 -13.64 3.11 -22.17
CA LYS A 121 -12.69 3.74 -21.25
C LYS A 121 -11.25 3.56 -21.70
N PRO A 122 -10.38 4.56 -21.47
CA PRO A 122 -8.96 4.40 -21.74
C PRO A 122 -8.37 3.33 -20.81
N LYS A 123 -7.46 2.52 -21.34
CA LYS A 123 -6.77 1.46 -20.60
C LYS A 123 -5.94 2.01 -19.44
N ARG A 124 -5.43 3.24 -19.58
CA ARG A 124 -4.55 3.88 -18.60
C ARG A 124 -5.00 5.30 -18.33
N LYS A 125 -4.63 5.79 -17.14
CA LYS A 125 -4.79 7.19 -16.78
C LYS A 125 -3.63 8.01 -17.34
N ASP A 126 -3.87 9.28 -17.63
CA ASP A 126 -2.85 10.23 -18.13
C ASP A 126 -1.57 10.23 -17.28
N ARG A 127 -1.70 10.17 -15.95
CA ARG A 127 -0.55 10.10 -15.03
C ARG A 127 0.30 8.86 -15.25
N THR A 128 -0.32 7.72 -15.55
CA THR A 128 0.38 6.48 -15.87
C THR A 128 1.11 6.62 -17.20
N THR A 129 0.47 7.21 -18.21
CA THR A 129 1.09 7.51 -19.51
C THR A 129 2.28 8.45 -19.37
N LEU A 130 2.15 9.51 -18.57
CA LEU A 130 3.25 10.43 -18.21
C LEU A 130 4.41 9.71 -17.55
N ASN A 131 4.14 8.81 -16.61
CA ASN A 131 5.19 8.05 -15.93
C ASN A 131 5.88 7.07 -16.92
N ILE A 132 5.12 6.40 -17.80
CA ILE A 132 5.69 5.54 -18.84
C ILE A 132 6.59 6.36 -19.77
N GLY A 133 6.08 7.47 -20.30
CA GLY A 133 6.82 8.34 -21.20
C GLY A 133 8.11 8.88 -20.58
N ARG A 134 8.07 9.36 -19.34
CA ARG A 134 9.26 9.87 -18.63
C ARG A 134 10.32 8.80 -18.41
N GLU A 135 9.94 7.59 -18.01
CA GLU A 135 10.93 6.52 -17.84
C GLU A 135 11.45 6.01 -19.18
N CYS A 136 10.65 6.04 -20.24
CA CYS A 136 11.13 5.79 -21.60
C CYS A 136 12.13 6.86 -22.06
N LEU A 137 11.90 8.15 -21.76
CA LEU A 137 12.88 9.21 -22.02
C LEU A 137 14.17 8.99 -21.23
N ASN A 138 14.09 8.65 -19.94
CA ASN A 138 15.28 8.31 -19.14
C ASN A 138 16.07 7.13 -19.72
N PHE A 139 15.37 6.14 -20.26
CA PHE A 139 15.97 5.00 -20.94
C PHE A 139 16.66 5.42 -22.25
N LEU A 140 16.00 6.23 -23.07
CA LEU A 140 16.54 6.74 -24.33
C LEU A 140 17.73 7.69 -24.11
N THR A 141 17.68 8.56 -23.10
CA THR A 141 18.83 9.39 -22.70
C THR A 141 20.02 8.50 -22.37
N TRP A 142 19.81 7.40 -21.63
CA TRP A 142 20.89 6.47 -21.34
C TRP A 142 21.38 5.71 -22.58
N ILE A 143 20.51 5.33 -23.51
CA ILE A 143 20.92 4.74 -24.78
C ILE A 143 21.82 5.72 -25.55
N GLY A 144 21.43 6.99 -25.66
CA GLY A 144 22.27 8.04 -26.25
C GLY A 144 23.65 8.10 -25.61
N GLU A 145 23.72 8.21 -24.27
CA GLU A 145 24.98 8.16 -23.52
C GLU A 145 25.81 6.89 -23.82
N PHE A 146 25.15 5.73 -23.88
CA PHE A 146 25.79 4.44 -24.12
C PHE A 146 26.40 4.34 -25.53
N HIS A 147 25.76 4.96 -26.53
CA HIS A 147 26.24 5.05 -27.90
C HIS A 147 27.17 6.24 -28.16
N GLY A 148 27.45 7.07 -27.16
CA GLY A 148 28.31 8.25 -27.29
C GLY A 148 27.62 9.49 -27.88
N ASP A 149 26.29 9.50 -27.94
CA ASP A 149 25.45 10.63 -28.35
C ASP A 149 24.67 11.20 -27.14
N PRO A 150 25.29 12.11 -26.35
CA PRO A 150 24.63 12.71 -25.20
C PRO A 150 23.48 13.64 -25.58
N ASN A 151 23.37 14.05 -26.85
CA ASN A 151 22.34 14.95 -27.33
C ASN A 151 21.14 14.22 -27.92
N PHE A 152 21.17 12.88 -28.00
CA PHE A 152 20.09 12.05 -28.54
C PHE A 152 18.71 12.43 -27.97
N VAL A 153 18.64 12.65 -26.65
CA VAL A 153 17.46 13.20 -25.96
C VAL A 153 17.85 14.52 -25.28
N SER A 154 17.51 15.65 -25.90
CA SER A 154 17.85 16.99 -25.41
C SER A 154 16.89 18.05 -25.96
N GLU A 155 16.99 19.32 -25.52
CA GLU A 155 16.13 20.39 -26.03
C GLU A 155 16.25 20.60 -27.55
N LYS A 156 17.41 20.25 -28.14
CA LYS A 156 17.69 20.33 -29.59
C LYS A 156 18.10 18.98 -30.19
N GLY A 157 17.78 17.89 -29.50
CA GLY A 157 18.21 16.53 -29.85
C GLY A 157 17.36 15.86 -30.92
N THR A 158 17.64 14.58 -31.16
CA THR A 158 16.79 13.70 -31.99
C THR A 158 15.40 13.55 -31.40
N ILE A 159 15.30 13.48 -30.07
CA ILE A 159 14.04 13.55 -29.32
C ILE A 159 14.05 14.84 -28.50
N LYS A 160 13.06 15.70 -28.75
CA LYS A 160 13.04 17.06 -28.23
C LYS A 160 12.39 17.11 -26.85
N LEU A 161 13.16 17.56 -25.87
CA LEU A 161 12.66 17.81 -24.51
C LEU A 161 12.24 19.27 -24.33
N THR A 162 11.20 19.46 -23.54
CA THR A 162 10.83 20.77 -22.98
C THR A 162 11.05 20.75 -21.48
N THR A 163 11.74 21.75 -20.94
CA THR A 163 11.91 21.91 -19.50
C THR A 163 10.70 22.63 -18.93
N GLU A 164 9.84 21.92 -18.18
CA GLU A 164 8.72 22.51 -17.46
C GLU A 164 9.12 22.84 -16.02
N GLU A 165 8.85 24.07 -15.59
CA GLU A 165 9.01 24.45 -14.19
C GLU A 165 7.74 24.14 -13.40
N VAL A 166 7.78 23.07 -12.61
CA VAL A 166 6.69 22.76 -11.68
C VAL A 166 6.91 23.57 -10.41
N ILE A 167 6.20 24.69 -10.31
CA ILE A 167 6.17 25.50 -9.09
C ILE A 167 5.29 24.80 -8.06
N ARG A 168 5.88 24.38 -6.94
CA ARG A 168 5.13 23.94 -5.76
C ARG A 168 5.23 25.03 -4.70
N THR A 169 4.10 25.69 -4.43
CA THR A 169 4.03 26.75 -3.41
C THR A 169 3.83 26.12 -2.04
N PHE A 170 4.65 26.51 -1.06
CA PHE A 170 4.54 26.09 0.34
C PHE A 170 4.82 27.29 1.24
N ASN A 171 3.86 27.71 2.07
CA ASN A 171 3.97 28.85 3.00
C ASN A 171 4.65 30.09 2.39
N LYS A 172 4.10 30.63 1.29
CA LYS A 172 4.66 31.78 0.55
C LYS A 172 6.09 31.59 -0.01
N HIS A 173 6.66 30.39 0.10
CA HIS A 173 7.91 30.00 -0.55
C HIS A 173 7.63 29.13 -1.78
N HIS A 174 8.17 29.52 -2.94
CA HIS A 174 8.05 28.76 -4.17
C HIS A 174 9.21 27.77 -4.28
N LYS A 175 8.90 26.46 -4.22
CA LYS A 175 9.86 25.44 -4.61
C LYS A 175 9.67 25.13 -6.09
N VAL A 176 10.51 25.73 -6.92
CA VAL A 176 10.57 25.45 -8.36
C VAL A 176 11.27 24.11 -8.55
N THR A 177 10.57 23.13 -9.12
CA THR A 177 11.17 21.85 -9.52
C THR A 177 11.14 21.78 -11.04
N LYS A 178 12.32 21.84 -11.68
CA LYS A 178 12.45 21.61 -13.12
C LYS A 178 12.14 20.14 -13.41
N THR A 179 11.18 19.89 -14.29
CA THR A 179 10.80 18.56 -14.74
C THR A 179 10.93 18.51 -16.25
N THR A 180 11.55 17.46 -16.78
CA THR A 180 11.61 17.22 -18.21
C THR A 180 10.25 16.71 -18.71
N SER A 181 9.80 17.31 -19.81
CA SER A 181 8.54 17.04 -20.48
C SER A 181 8.79 16.87 -21.98
N HIS A 182 7.80 16.32 -22.68
CA HIS A 182 7.81 16.14 -24.13
C HIS A 182 6.48 16.66 -24.68
N HIS A 183 6.45 17.26 -25.87
CA HIS A 183 5.24 17.91 -26.41
C HIS A 183 4.06 16.95 -26.60
N SER A 184 4.32 15.65 -26.76
CA SER A 184 3.28 14.61 -26.86
C SER A 184 2.64 14.23 -25.52
N PHE A 185 3.14 14.74 -24.39
CA PHE A 185 2.63 14.37 -23.08
C PHE A 185 1.27 15.00 -22.81
N PRO A 186 0.31 14.25 -22.24
CA PRO A 186 -0.97 14.81 -21.85
C PRO A 186 -0.78 15.80 -20.70
N LEU A 187 -1.58 16.87 -20.69
CA LEU A 187 -1.58 17.82 -19.58
C LEU A 187 -1.83 17.07 -18.26
N PRO A 188 -1.09 17.36 -17.18
CA PRO A 188 -1.24 16.65 -15.93
C PRO A 188 -2.63 16.93 -15.33
N PHE A 189 -3.57 16.02 -15.56
CA PHE A 189 -4.88 16.04 -14.90
C PHE A 189 -4.69 15.96 -13.38
N ARG A 190 -5.34 16.86 -12.62
CA ARG A 190 -5.35 16.78 -11.16
C ARG A 190 -6.11 15.51 -10.76
N GLU A 191 -5.39 14.52 -10.24
CA GLU A 191 -6.05 13.32 -9.70
C GLU A 191 -7.04 13.72 -8.61
N HIS A 192 -8.27 13.21 -8.70
CA HIS A 192 -9.14 13.12 -7.55
C HIS A 192 -8.46 12.23 -6.50
N THR A 193 -8.14 12.82 -5.34
CA THR A 193 -7.65 12.04 -4.21
C THR A 193 -8.69 10.98 -3.85
N ARG A 194 -8.25 9.74 -3.62
CA ARG A 194 -9.16 8.67 -3.22
C ARG A 194 -9.83 9.06 -1.91
N SER A 195 -11.15 8.90 -1.84
CA SER A 195 -11.89 9.14 -0.61
C SER A 195 -11.68 8.02 0.40
N PRO A 196 -11.82 8.31 1.70
CA PRO A 196 -12.10 7.30 2.71
C PRO A 196 -13.18 6.32 2.27
N ILE A 197 -13.03 5.04 2.62
CA ILE A 197 -14.16 4.12 2.54
C ILE A 197 -15.19 4.52 3.61
N SER A 198 -16.48 4.50 3.26
CA SER A 198 -17.55 4.78 4.22
C SER A 198 -17.76 3.62 5.18
N GLU A 199 -18.22 3.91 6.40
CA GLU A 199 -18.50 2.88 7.41
C GLU A 199 -19.57 1.89 6.91
N HIS A 200 -20.62 2.39 6.25
CA HIS A 200 -21.64 1.57 5.60
C HIS A 200 -21.05 0.56 4.60
N ASN A 201 -20.08 0.96 3.78
CA ASN A 201 -19.44 0.05 2.83
C ASN A 201 -18.58 -1.00 3.54
N VAL A 202 -17.93 -0.65 4.67
CA VAL A 202 -17.20 -1.62 5.50
C VAL A 202 -18.16 -2.66 6.07
N ASP A 203 -19.32 -2.24 6.59
CA ASP A 203 -20.34 -3.14 7.15
C ASP A 203 -20.88 -4.11 6.10
N ARG A 204 -21.18 -3.61 4.90
CA ARG A 204 -21.59 -4.45 3.77
C ARG A 204 -20.52 -5.46 3.38
N MET A 205 -19.25 -5.07 3.40
CA MET A 205 -18.13 -5.98 3.13
C MET A 205 -17.99 -7.06 4.20
N GLU A 206 -18.11 -6.71 5.48
CA GLU A 206 -18.09 -7.69 6.57
C GLU A 206 -19.27 -8.67 6.48
N GLN A 207 -20.47 -8.17 6.21
CA GLN A 207 -21.67 -8.98 6.03
C GLN A 207 -21.52 -9.94 4.84
N ALA A 208 -21.04 -9.46 3.69
CA ALA A 208 -20.78 -10.30 2.52
C ALA A 208 -19.76 -11.42 2.79
N VAL A 209 -18.79 -11.20 3.68
CA VAL A 209 -17.88 -12.28 4.12
C VAL A 209 -18.62 -13.32 4.96
N ARG A 210 -19.46 -12.88 5.91
CA ARG A 210 -20.23 -13.78 6.79
C ARG A 210 -21.20 -14.65 6.00
N ASP A 211 -21.89 -14.04 5.03
CA ASP A 211 -22.91 -14.69 4.19
C ASP A 211 -22.32 -15.54 3.07
N SER A 212 -21.01 -15.47 2.85
CA SER A 212 -20.36 -16.26 1.80
C SER A 212 -20.42 -17.77 2.07
N GLU A 213 -20.43 -18.59 1.03
CA GLU A 213 -20.33 -20.05 1.14
C GLU A 213 -18.88 -20.56 1.36
N LYS A 214 -17.97 -19.66 1.76
CA LYS A 214 -16.56 -20.02 1.97
C LYS A 214 -16.40 -20.83 3.27
N SER A 215 -15.29 -21.57 3.36
CA SER A 215 -14.94 -22.27 4.60
C SER A 215 -14.77 -21.30 5.78
N GLU A 216 -15.02 -21.79 7.00
CA GLU A 216 -14.84 -21.01 8.24
C GLU A 216 -13.45 -20.39 8.34
N PHE A 217 -12.40 -21.11 7.91
CA PHE A 217 -11.03 -20.59 7.84
C PHE A 217 -10.94 -19.34 6.95
N LEU A 218 -11.54 -19.38 5.76
CA LEU A 218 -11.51 -18.28 4.81
C LEU A 218 -12.31 -17.08 5.31
N LYS A 219 -13.49 -17.31 5.90
CA LYS A 219 -14.32 -16.27 6.51
C LYS A 219 -13.57 -15.56 7.63
N ALA A 220 -13.01 -16.32 8.58
CA ALA A 220 -12.23 -15.77 9.69
C ALA A 220 -11.01 -14.99 9.17
N ARG A 221 -10.29 -15.52 8.18
CA ARG A 221 -9.14 -14.83 7.55
C ARG A 221 -9.55 -13.49 6.94
N HIS A 222 -10.66 -13.46 6.22
CA HIS A 222 -11.17 -12.26 5.54
C HIS A 222 -11.64 -11.20 6.54
N LEU A 223 -12.37 -11.60 7.59
CA LEU A 223 -12.78 -10.69 8.67
C LEU A 223 -11.56 -10.12 9.43
N ALA A 224 -10.59 -10.96 9.78
CA ALA A 224 -9.34 -10.52 10.41
C ALA A 224 -8.57 -9.53 9.54
N LEU A 225 -8.56 -9.73 8.22
CA LEU A 225 -7.93 -8.83 7.26
C LEU A 225 -8.61 -7.47 7.21
N LEU A 226 -9.95 -7.43 7.14
CA LEU A 226 -10.72 -6.19 7.14
C LEU A 226 -10.54 -5.42 8.46
N ALA A 227 -10.62 -6.12 9.59
CA ALA A 227 -10.42 -5.54 10.92
C ALA A 227 -9.04 -4.89 11.06
N LEU A 228 -7.96 -5.56 10.63
CA LEU A 228 -6.62 -4.96 10.66
C LEU A 228 -6.52 -3.74 9.75
N LEU A 229 -7.07 -3.79 8.53
CA LEU A 229 -7.04 -2.64 7.62
C LEU A 229 -7.80 -1.44 8.19
N GLN A 230 -8.97 -1.67 8.77
CA GLN A 230 -9.83 -0.64 9.35
C GLN A 230 -9.20 -0.01 10.60
N HIS A 231 -8.71 -0.82 11.54
CA HIS A 231 -8.31 -0.34 12.85
C HIS A 231 -6.83 0.06 12.96
N THR A 232 -6.01 -0.20 11.94
CA THR A 232 -4.58 0.18 11.95
C THR A 232 -4.15 1.03 10.75
N GLY A 233 -5.01 1.14 9.73
CA GLY A 233 -4.70 1.81 8.46
C GLY A 233 -3.43 1.25 7.79
N ALA A 234 -3.06 0.00 8.08
CA ALA A 234 -1.84 -0.60 7.58
C ALA A 234 -1.82 -0.70 6.05
N ARG A 235 -0.63 -0.51 5.46
CA ARG A 235 -0.44 -0.74 4.03
C ARG A 235 -0.59 -2.24 3.75
N ARG A 236 -1.08 -2.60 2.57
CA ARG A 236 -1.20 -4.01 2.16
C ARG A 236 0.09 -4.82 2.34
N THR A 237 1.25 -4.20 2.11
CA THR A 237 2.57 -4.83 2.28
C THR A 237 2.91 -5.02 3.76
N GLU A 238 2.57 -4.05 4.61
CA GLU A 238 2.73 -4.15 6.07
C GLU A 238 1.89 -5.31 6.61
N VAL A 239 0.62 -5.40 6.18
CA VAL A 239 -0.30 -6.47 6.58
C VAL A 239 0.19 -7.84 6.11
N ALA A 240 0.67 -7.95 4.86
CA ALA A 240 1.23 -9.20 4.33
C ALA A 240 2.47 -9.66 5.12
N SER A 241 3.27 -8.71 5.62
CA SER A 241 4.49 -8.98 6.39
C SER A 241 4.28 -9.18 7.89
N LEU A 242 3.05 -9.00 8.39
CA LEU A 242 2.74 -9.07 9.81
C LEU A 242 2.90 -10.50 10.32
N THR A 243 3.51 -10.66 11.49
CA THR A 243 3.78 -11.99 12.08
C THR A 243 2.92 -12.29 13.30
N THR A 244 2.77 -13.57 13.64
CA THR A 244 2.05 -13.98 14.85
C THR A 244 2.83 -13.63 16.11
N SER A 245 4.16 -13.66 16.06
CA SER A 245 5.00 -13.18 17.16
C SER A 245 4.78 -11.69 17.43
N ALA A 246 4.75 -10.84 16.40
CA ALA A 246 4.51 -9.39 16.58
C ALA A 246 3.13 -9.10 17.22
N LEU A 247 2.12 -9.90 16.87
CA LEU A 247 0.79 -9.79 17.48
C LEU A 247 0.79 -10.27 18.93
N ARG A 248 1.46 -11.39 19.24
CA ARG A 248 1.61 -11.88 20.63
C ARG A 248 2.33 -10.86 21.50
N ASP A 249 3.46 -10.34 21.01
CA ASP A 249 4.26 -9.33 21.72
C ASP A 249 3.42 -8.09 22.02
N ALA A 250 2.63 -7.61 21.04
CA ALA A 250 1.73 -6.49 21.24
C ALA A 250 0.68 -6.77 22.32
N MET A 251 0.10 -7.98 22.34
CA MET A 251 -0.93 -8.35 23.32
C MET A 251 -0.38 -8.48 24.75
N LEU A 252 0.93 -8.69 24.93
CA LEU A 252 1.59 -8.74 26.23
C LEU A 252 1.90 -7.36 26.82
N MET A 253 1.80 -6.29 26.02
CA MET A 253 2.07 -4.93 26.49
C MET A 253 0.90 -4.39 27.31
N LYS A 254 1.20 -3.59 28.35
CA LYS A 254 0.17 -2.84 29.12
C LYS A 254 -0.70 -1.99 28.20
N TYR A 255 -0.08 -1.33 27.22
CA TYR A 255 -0.74 -0.64 26.13
C TYR A 255 -0.35 -1.34 24.82
N PRO A 256 -1.24 -2.13 24.21
CA PRO A 256 -0.88 -2.91 23.03
C PRO A 256 -0.44 -2.05 21.86
N MET A 257 0.80 -2.24 21.42
CA MET A 257 1.38 -1.55 20.26
C MET A 257 1.77 -2.57 19.21
N LEU A 258 1.10 -2.56 18.06
CA LEU A 258 1.38 -3.47 16.97
C LEU A 258 2.50 -2.91 16.09
N LYS A 259 3.57 -3.70 15.95
CA LYS A 259 4.74 -3.37 15.12
C LYS A 259 4.48 -3.70 13.66
N PHE A 260 4.54 -2.70 12.80
CA PHE A 260 4.52 -2.86 11.35
C PHE A 260 5.89 -2.55 10.77
N VAL A 261 6.43 -3.49 9.98
CA VAL A 261 7.69 -3.29 9.26
C VAL A 261 7.36 -2.74 7.87
N THR A 262 7.96 -1.60 7.54
CA THR A 262 7.97 -1.08 6.17
C THR A 262 9.39 -0.99 5.65
N LEU A 263 9.59 -1.50 4.44
CA LEU A 263 10.83 -1.29 3.69
C LEU A 263 10.65 -0.04 2.81
N LYS A 264 11.51 0.96 2.98
CA LYS A 264 11.58 2.11 2.07
C LYS A 264 13.04 2.47 1.81
N ARG A 265 13.50 2.27 0.56
CA ARG A 265 14.82 2.71 0.07
C ARG A 265 16.01 2.16 0.88
N GLY A 266 16.02 0.85 1.14
CA GLY A 266 17.12 0.20 1.85
C GLY A 266 17.08 0.28 3.39
N GLU A 267 16.23 1.15 3.96
CA GLU A 267 16.03 1.24 5.41
C GLU A 267 14.72 0.56 5.83
N SER A 268 14.79 -0.27 6.88
CA SER A 268 13.62 -0.79 7.58
C SER A 268 13.08 0.29 8.51
N PHE A 269 11.91 0.81 8.17
CA PHE A 269 11.15 1.69 9.05
C PHE A 269 10.13 0.84 9.79
N VAL A 270 10.35 0.66 11.09
CA VAL A 270 9.35 0.08 11.98
C VAL A 270 8.46 1.21 12.48
N ARG A 271 7.15 1.04 12.36
CA ARG A 271 6.18 1.91 13.01
C ARG A 271 5.33 1.11 13.96
N GLU A 272 5.11 1.67 15.13
CA GLU A 272 4.21 1.08 16.11
C GLU A 272 2.87 1.82 16.08
N PHE A 273 1.78 1.06 16.17
CA PHE A 273 0.45 1.65 16.24
C PHE A 273 -0.34 1.03 17.39
N PRO A 274 -1.01 1.85 18.24
CA PRO A 274 -1.85 1.32 19.31
C PRO A 274 -3.01 0.51 18.74
N VAL A 275 -3.24 -0.67 19.30
CA VAL A 275 -4.33 -1.55 18.86
C VAL A 275 -5.28 -1.85 20.01
N ASN A 276 -6.57 -1.79 19.71
CA ASN A 276 -7.61 -2.09 20.67
C ASN A 276 -7.86 -3.61 20.73
N ALA A 277 -7.89 -4.20 21.93
CA ALA A 277 -8.08 -5.64 22.06
C ALA A 277 -9.43 -6.13 21.53
N VAL A 278 -10.49 -5.34 21.69
CA VAL A 278 -11.83 -5.64 21.15
C VAL A 278 -11.80 -5.64 19.62
N ALA A 279 -11.08 -4.71 19.01
CA ALA A 279 -10.89 -4.65 17.55
C ALA A 279 -10.14 -5.87 17.00
N LEU A 280 -9.24 -6.47 17.79
CA LEU A 280 -8.46 -7.64 17.39
C LEU A 280 -9.16 -8.99 17.62
N LYS A 281 -10.40 -9.00 18.11
CA LYS A 281 -11.16 -10.23 18.35
C LYS A 281 -11.26 -11.13 17.12
N ASP A 282 -11.53 -10.56 15.93
CA ASP A 282 -11.60 -11.35 14.68
C ASP A 282 -10.22 -11.92 14.29
N VAL A 283 -9.14 -11.23 14.65
CA VAL A 283 -7.76 -11.70 14.43
C VAL A 283 -7.46 -12.89 15.35
N LYS A 284 -7.92 -12.85 16.61
CA LYS A 284 -7.81 -13.96 17.57
C LYS A 284 -8.58 -15.19 17.09
N ASP A 285 -9.81 -15.00 16.60
CA ASP A 285 -10.65 -16.08 16.05
C ASP A 285 -9.95 -16.77 14.86
N TYR A 286 -9.37 -15.97 13.96
CA TYR A 286 -8.57 -16.48 12.84
C TYR A 286 -7.28 -17.19 13.29
N LEU A 287 -6.56 -16.68 14.30
CA LEU A 287 -5.33 -17.29 14.81
C LEU A 287 -5.54 -18.74 15.27
N ALA A 288 -6.68 -19.04 15.91
CA ALA A 288 -7.00 -20.40 16.35
C ALA A 288 -7.11 -21.36 15.16
N LEU A 289 -7.78 -20.94 14.08
CA LEU A 289 -7.92 -21.72 12.85
C LEU A 289 -6.61 -21.83 12.08
N ARG A 290 -5.84 -20.75 12.00
CA ARG A 290 -4.47 -20.72 11.44
C ARG A 290 -3.56 -21.73 12.14
N GLN A 291 -3.60 -21.81 13.45
CA GLN A 291 -2.76 -22.71 14.23
C GLN A 291 -3.08 -24.19 13.94
N LYS A 292 -4.36 -24.52 13.71
CA LYS A 292 -4.78 -25.86 13.28
C LYS A 292 -4.25 -26.18 11.87
N LEU A 293 -4.40 -25.25 10.93
CA LEU A 293 -3.97 -25.44 9.54
C LEU A 293 -2.44 -25.57 9.38
N ILE A 294 -1.65 -24.81 10.14
CA ILE A 294 -0.18 -24.93 10.12
C ILE A 294 0.27 -26.27 10.70
N LYS A 295 -0.41 -26.79 11.73
CA LYS A 295 -0.08 -28.10 12.29
C LYS A 295 -0.30 -29.23 11.29
N SER A 296 -1.25 -29.09 10.36
CA SER A 296 -1.48 -30.06 9.29
C SER A 296 -0.54 -29.91 8.08
N HIS A 297 0.30 -28.86 8.04
CA HIS A 297 1.27 -28.59 6.98
C HIS A 297 2.66 -28.26 7.59
N PRO A 298 3.28 -29.20 8.33
CA PRO A 298 4.53 -28.97 9.04
C PRO A 298 5.67 -28.51 8.13
N GLU A 299 5.67 -28.95 6.87
CA GLU A 299 6.65 -28.58 5.83
C GLU A 299 6.58 -27.10 5.43
N ASN A 300 5.47 -26.42 5.73
CA ASN A 300 5.25 -25.01 5.42
C ASN A 300 5.21 -24.12 6.68
N LYS A 301 5.79 -24.58 7.80
CA LYS A 301 5.82 -23.85 9.07
C LYS A 301 6.41 -22.45 8.89
N ASN A 302 5.65 -21.43 9.31
CA ASN A 302 6.06 -20.03 9.22
C ASN A 302 5.37 -19.17 10.30
N ASP A 303 5.90 -17.96 10.52
CA ASP A 303 5.38 -17.00 11.50
C ASP A 303 4.45 -15.93 10.90
N TYR A 304 4.15 -15.97 9.59
CA TYR A 304 3.31 -14.93 8.97
C TYR A 304 1.85 -15.07 9.38
N LEU A 305 1.20 -13.98 9.78
CA LEU A 305 -0.19 -14.01 10.24
C LEU A 305 -1.11 -14.56 9.16
N PHE A 306 -1.03 -14.04 7.94
CA PHE A 306 -1.92 -14.44 6.86
C PHE A 306 -1.33 -15.54 5.97
N ILE A 307 -2.02 -16.67 5.90
CA ILE A 307 -1.60 -17.85 5.14
C ILE A 307 -2.67 -18.32 4.16
N SER A 308 -2.23 -19.07 3.15
CA SER A 308 -3.07 -19.80 2.21
C SER A 308 -3.85 -20.92 2.92
N ASP A 309 -5.12 -21.07 2.59
CA ASP A 309 -5.98 -22.16 3.06
C ASP A 309 -5.56 -23.52 2.49
N ARG A 310 -4.90 -23.53 1.33
CA ARG A 310 -4.51 -24.76 0.62
C ARG A 310 -3.10 -25.23 0.93
N THR A 311 -2.17 -24.30 1.16
CA THR A 311 -0.73 -24.62 1.24
C THR A 311 -0.10 -24.20 2.56
N ALA A 312 -0.84 -23.51 3.43
CA ALA A 312 -0.33 -22.87 4.65
C ALA A 312 0.85 -21.88 4.43
N LYS A 313 1.25 -21.62 3.19
CA LYS A 313 2.28 -20.63 2.83
C LYS A 313 1.76 -19.19 3.04
N PRO A 314 2.64 -18.22 3.32
CA PRO A 314 2.25 -16.81 3.46
C PRO A 314 1.55 -16.27 2.21
N ILE A 315 0.52 -15.44 2.40
CA ILE A 315 -0.16 -14.78 1.27
C ILE A 315 0.60 -13.54 0.83
N THR A 316 0.55 -13.25 -0.47
CA THR A 316 1.21 -12.08 -1.05
C THR A 316 0.36 -10.81 -0.94
N PRO A 317 0.95 -9.60 -1.06
CA PRO A 317 0.20 -8.34 -1.12
C PRO A 317 -0.84 -8.27 -2.25
N GLU A 318 -0.59 -8.95 -3.38
CA GLU A 318 -1.52 -9.08 -4.50
C GLU A 318 -2.71 -9.96 -4.12
N THR A 319 -2.48 -11.02 -3.35
CA THR A 319 -3.55 -11.88 -2.82
C THR A 319 -4.46 -11.08 -1.90
N ILE A 320 -3.92 -10.23 -1.02
CA ILE A 320 -4.70 -9.30 -0.21
C ILE A 320 -5.54 -8.37 -1.10
N THR A 321 -4.94 -7.80 -2.15
CA THR A 321 -5.65 -6.92 -3.09
C THR A 321 -6.82 -7.64 -3.76
N LYS A 322 -6.61 -8.89 -4.20
CA LYS A 322 -7.66 -9.74 -4.79
C LYS A 322 -8.75 -10.09 -3.77
N ILE A 323 -8.39 -10.43 -2.54
CA ILE A 323 -9.36 -10.72 -1.47
C ILE A 323 -10.29 -9.53 -1.26
N VAL A 324 -9.73 -8.33 -1.06
CA VAL A 324 -10.54 -7.12 -0.82
C VAL A 324 -11.43 -6.80 -2.02
N ALA A 325 -10.93 -6.95 -3.25
CA ALA A 325 -11.72 -6.76 -4.46
C ALA A 325 -12.89 -7.77 -4.56
N ASN A 326 -12.62 -9.06 -4.32
CA ASN A 326 -13.65 -10.09 -4.36
C ASN A 326 -14.73 -9.89 -3.30
N ILE A 327 -14.35 -9.43 -2.09
CA ILE A 327 -15.31 -9.10 -1.03
C ILE A 327 -16.17 -7.92 -1.45
N ARG A 328 -15.57 -6.87 -2.02
CA ARG A 328 -16.31 -5.71 -2.52
C ARG A 328 -17.33 -6.12 -3.59
N ASP A 329 -16.89 -6.95 -4.54
CA ASP A 329 -17.74 -7.41 -5.63
C ASP A 329 -18.90 -8.27 -5.08
N ALA A 330 -18.63 -9.16 -4.12
CA ALA A 330 -19.66 -9.93 -3.42
C ALA A 330 -20.62 -9.05 -2.60
N ALA A 331 -20.15 -7.92 -2.07
CA ALA A 331 -20.97 -6.96 -1.36
C ALA A 331 -21.81 -6.05 -2.29
N GLY A 332 -21.64 -6.15 -3.62
CA GLY A 332 -22.35 -5.32 -4.60
C GLY A 332 -22.00 -3.84 -4.50
N ILE A 333 -20.73 -3.51 -4.20
CA ILE A 333 -20.25 -2.12 -4.08
C ILE A 333 -19.59 -1.72 -5.41
N GLU A 334 -20.23 -0.81 -6.15
CA GLU A 334 -19.71 -0.28 -7.42
C GLU A 334 -18.56 0.72 -7.22
N GLU A 335 -18.59 1.43 -6.10
CA GLU A 335 -17.56 2.38 -5.72
C GLU A 335 -16.19 1.70 -5.59
N GLN A 336 -15.12 2.50 -5.64
CA GLN A 336 -13.81 1.97 -5.32
C GLN A 336 -13.81 1.52 -3.85
N ALA A 337 -13.35 0.30 -3.55
CA ALA A 337 -13.06 -0.14 -2.20
C ALA A 337 -11.80 -0.99 -2.22
N CYS A 338 -10.71 -0.48 -1.64
CA CYS A 338 -9.44 -1.18 -1.60
C CYS A 338 -8.71 -0.87 -0.29
N ALA A 339 -7.68 -1.66 0.04
CA ALA A 339 -6.89 -1.49 1.27
C ALA A 339 -6.38 -0.05 1.51
N HIS A 340 -6.14 0.72 0.44
CA HIS A 340 -5.72 2.12 0.57
C HIS A 340 -6.84 3.04 1.07
N MET A 341 -8.10 2.72 0.80
CA MET A 341 -9.25 3.52 1.25
C MET A 341 -9.58 3.29 2.73
N PHE A 342 -9.38 2.07 3.24
CA PHE A 342 -9.38 1.79 4.68
C PHE A 342 -8.36 2.66 5.41
N ARG A 343 -7.15 2.77 4.84
CA ARG A 343 -6.12 3.67 5.35
C ARG A 343 -6.54 5.15 5.29
N HIS A 344 -7.21 5.59 4.24
CA HIS A 344 -7.72 6.96 4.18
C HIS A 344 -8.75 7.23 5.29
N ALA A 345 -9.70 6.29 5.50
CA ALA A 345 -10.69 6.38 6.56
C ALA A 345 -10.04 6.43 7.95
N PHE A 346 -9.11 5.51 8.20
CA PHE A 346 -8.36 5.45 9.44
C PHE A 346 -7.62 6.76 9.76
N ILE A 347 -6.90 7.35 8.80
CA ILE A 347 -6.16 8.61 9.04
C ILE A 347 -7.13 9.76 9.28
N THR A 348 -8.24 9.80 8.54
CA THR A 348 -9.27 10.83 8.72
C THR A 348 -9.84 10.75 10.14
N ASN A 349 -10.23 9.55 10.58
CA ASN A 349 -10.73 9.34 11.95
C ASN A 349 -9.68 9.70 13.00
N LEU A 350 -8.43 9.26 12.83
CA LEU A 350 -7.33 9.62 13.73
C LEU A 350 -7.18 11.14 13.86
N PHE A 351 -7.34 11.89 12.76
CA PHE A 351 -7.22 13.34 12.77
C PHE A 351 -8.42 13.99 13.45
N THR A 352 -9.64 13.52 13.21
CA THR A 352 -10.82 13.94 13.99
C THR A 352 -10.58 13.76 15.48
N LEU A 353 -10.09 12.60 15.91
CA LEU A 353 -9.80 12.33 17.32
C LEU A 353 -8.72 13.25 17.89
N LEU A 354 -7.68 13.58 17.11
CA LEU A 354 -6.62 14.50 17.55
C LEU A 354 -7.13 15.94 17.63
N VAL A 355 -7.95 16.38 16.68
CA VAL A 355 -8.60 17.69 16.69
C VAL A 355 -9.48 17.84 17.93
N GLU A 356 -10.32 16.85 18.22
CA GLU A 356 -11.17 16.82 19.42
C GLU A 356 -10.36 16.80 20.72
N ARG A 357 -9.30 15.96 20.78
CA ARG A 357 -8.49 15.78 21.99
C ARG A 357 -7.70 17.04 22.35
N HIS A 358 -7.11 17.68 21.35
CA HIS A 358 -6.28 18.87 21.55
C HIS A 358 -7.08 20.17 21.41
N LYS A 359 -8.39 20.07 21.11
CA LYS A 359 -9.32 21.19 20.94
C LYS A 359 -8.86 22.20 19.89
N PHE A 360 -8.35 21.71 18.76
CA PHE A 360 -7.96 22.58 17.66
C PHE A 360 -9.20 23.18 16.98
N GLU A 361 -9.25 24.50 16.86
CA GLU A 361 -10.41 25.21 16.30
C GLU A 361 -10.29 25.41 14.78
N SER A 362 -9.07 25.33 14.25
CA SER A 362 -8.81 25.53 12.83
C SER A 362 -7.73 24.61 12.28
N LYS A 363 -7.76 24.44 10.95
CA LYS A 363 -6.72 23.73 10.21
C LYS A 363 -5.33 24.34 10.42
N ASP A 364 -5.24 25.67 10.43
CA ASP A 364 -3.96 26.37 10.55
C ASP A 364 -3.32 26.16 11.93
N GLU A 365 -4.14 26.08 12.99
CA GLU A 365 -3.68 25.78 14.34
C GLU A 365 -3.10 24.37 14.45
N PHE A 366 -3.78 23.38 13.87
CA PHE A 366 -3.27 22.00 13.81
C PHE A 366 -1.96 21.93 13.01
N GLU A 367 -1.89 22.62 11.86
CA GLU A 367 -0.67 22.67 11.05
C GLU A 367 0.48 23.37 11.79
N ALA A 368 0.19 24.43 12.55
CA ALA A 368 1.17 25.10 13.39
C ALA A 368 1.70 24.14 14.48
N ALA A 369 0.82 23.38 15.14
CA ALA A 369 1.21 22.38 16.14
C ALA A 369 2.10 21.26 15.55
N LEU A 370 1.81 20.80 14.33
CA LEU A 370 2.68 19.84 13.62
C LEU A 370 4.08 20.41 13.30
N ILE A 371 4.23 21.73 13.24
CA ILE A 371 5.51 22.37 12.95
C ILE A 371 6.25 22.69 14.26
N SER A 372 5.55 23.18 15.27
CA SER A 372 6.12 23.63 16.54
C SER A 372 6.48 22.47 17.47
N ASP A 373 5.63 21.43 17.54
CA ASP A 373 5.84 20.28 18.41
C ASP A 373 6.45 19.09 17.62
N LYS A 374 7.77 18.92 17.81
CA LYS A 374 8.53 17.82 17.19
C LYS A 374 8.06 16.45 17.66
N GLU A 375 7.61 16.29 18.90
CA GLU A 375 7.16 15.01 19.44
C GLU A 375 5.79 14.65 18.89
N PHE A 376 4.87 15.61 18.83
CA PHE A 376 3.56 15.46 18.19
C PHE A 376 3.71 15.10 16.71
N LEU A 377 4.56 15.83 15.98
CA LEU A 377 4.88 15.52 14.58
C LEU A 377 5.45 14.11 14.42
N ARG A 378 6.35 13.69 15.32
CA ARG A 378 6.94 12.35 15.30
C ARG A 378 5.86 11.28 15.47
N LYS A 379 4.97 11.43 16.46
CA LYS A 379 3.84 10.50 16.71
C LYS A 379 2.89 10.42 15.52
N VAL A 380 2.50 11.57 14.95
CA VAL A 380 1.61 11.61 13.77
C VAL A 380 2.28 10.96 12.55
N LYS A 381 3.58 11.21 12.31
CA LYS A 381 4.31 10.56 11.20
C LYS A 381 4.45 9.05 11.42
N GLU A 382 4.65 8.60 12.65
CA GLU A 382 4.74 7.19 13.01
C GLU A 382 3.40 6.48 12.77
N TRP A 383 2.31 6.99 13.37
CA TRP A 383 0.97 6.43 13.26
C TRP A 383 0.39 6.47 11.86
N THR A 384 0.63 7.56 11.13
CA THR A 384 0.17 7.67 9.75
C THR A 384 1.17 7.09 8.77
N GLY A 385 2.41 6.79 9.14
CA GLY A 385 3.47 6.32 8.24
C GLY A 385 3.83 7.27 7.08
N HIS A 386 3.55 8.58 7.19
CA HIS A 386 3.86 9.59 6.17
C HIS A 386 5.24 10.21 6.40
N LYS A 387 5.92 10.55 5.30
CA LYS A 387 7.23 11.23 5.36
C LYS A 387 7.07 12.75 5.39
N SER A 388 6.11 13.29 4.65
CA SER A 388 5.84 14.72 4.53
C SER A 388 4.52 15.12 5.19
N VAL A 389 4.53 16.28 5.85
CA VAL A 389 3.31 16.91 6.38
C VAL A 389 2.34 17.27 5.25
N GLU A 390 2.86 17.63 4.09
CA GLU A 390 2.06 17.95 2.90
C GLU A 390 1.05 16.85 2.54
N SER A 391 1.48 15.59 2.62
CA SER A 391 0.61 14.45 2.32
C SER A 391 -0.53 14.25 3.33
N LEU A 392 -0.48 14.93 4.48
CA LEU A 392 -1.48 14.89 5.53
C LEU A 392 -2.56 15.98 5.38
N ARG A 393 -2.28 17.05 4.63
CA ARG A 393 -3.16 18.22 4.49
C ARG A 393 -4.53 17.91 3.91
N THR A 394 -4.60 16.97 2.97
CA THR A 394 -5.87 16.53 2.38
C THR A 394 -6.80 15.95 3.44
N TYR A 395 -6.28 15.26 4.45
CA TYR A 395 -7.10 14.70 5.53
C TYR A 395 -7.60 15.80 6.47
N LEU A 396 -6.73 16.74 6.86
CA LEU A 396 -7.14 17.89 7.67
C LEU A 396 -8.25 18.69 7.00
N THR A 397 -8.10 18.93 5.69
CA THR A 397 -9.12 19.63 4.90
C THR A 397 -10.46 18.90 4.98
N LYS A 398 -10.49 17.57 4.82
CA LYS A 398 -11.71 16.76 4.97
C LYS A 398 -12.31 16.79 6.38
N VAL A 399 -11.49 16.80 7.43
CA VAL A 399 -11.96 16.87 8.82
C VAL A 399 -12.63 18.22 9.09
N PHE A 400 -12.00 19.34 8.72
CA PHE A 400 -12.55 20.67 8.98
C PHE A 400 -13.67 21.09 8.00
N GLU A 401 -13.70 20.58 6.76
CA GLU A 401 -14.81 20.81 5.82
C GLU A 401 -16.04 19.93 6.12
N GLY A 402 -15.81 18.77 6.75
CA GLY A 402 -16.85 17.79 7.04
C GLY A 402 -17.63 18.03 8.33
N ASP A 403 -17.22 18.97 9.18
CA ASP A 403 -17.73 19.06 10.56
C ASP A 403 -18.53 20.34 10.84
N LYS A 404 -19.81 20.16 11.19
CA LYS A 404 -20.71 21.18 11.75
C LYS A 404 -20.86 21.06 13.27
N SER A 405 -20.13 20.18 13.96
CA SER A 405 -20.22 20.09 15.42
C SER A 405 -19.00 19.42 16.05
N ILE A 406 -17.85 20.09 16.06
CA ILE A 406 -16.73 19.68 16.91
C ILE A 406 -17.01 20.21 18.33
N GLY A 407 -17.65 19.37 19.15
CA GLY A 407 -18.01 19.66 20.54
C GLY A 407 -17.25 18.79 21.55
N ASN A 408 -16.80 19.42 22.64
CA ASN A 408 -16.05 18.88 23.79
C ASN A 408 -16.30 17.41 24.16
N ALA A 409 -15.31 16.52 23.96
CA ALA A 409 -15.19 15.24 24.70
C ALA A 409 -13.77 14.62 24.66
N ALA A 410 -12.73 15.37 25.01
CA ALA A 410 -11.32 14.97 24.84
C ALA A 410 -10.82 13.78 25.70
N GLU A 411 -11.47 13.45 26.82
CA GLU A 411 -11.08 12.29 27.67
C GLU A 411 -11.86 11.00 27.37
N SER A 412 -12.99 11.10 26.67
CA SER A 412 -13.89 9.97 26.40
C SER A 412 -13.58 9.23 25.09
N VAL A 413 -12.65 9.70 24.26
CA VAL A 413 -12.47 9.19 22.88
C VAL A 413 -12.09 7.70 22.81
N HIS A 414 -11.12 7.24 23.60
CA HIS A 414 -10.75 5.82 23.60
C HIS A 414 -11.84 4.94 24.22
N GLN A 415 -12.45 5.40 25.31
CA GLN A 415 -13.57 4.69 25.94
C GLN A 415 -14.78 4.62 24.99
N THR A 416 -15.16 5.74 24.38
CA THR A 416 -16.22 5.85 23.36
C THR A 416 -15.92 4.98 22.16
N ASN A 417 -14.70 4.97 21.64
CA ASN A 417 -14.33 4.11 20.51
C ASN A 417 -14.36 2.62 20.90
N THR A 418 -13.84 2.24 22.07
CA THR A 418 -13.93 0.87 22.60
C THR A 418 -15.38 0.44 22.78
N LEU A 419 -16.22 1.30 23.35
CA LEU A 419 -17.66 1.04 23.55
C LEU A 419 -18.41 0.94 22.22
N LYS A 420 -18.10 1.80 21.23
CA LYS A 420 -18.66 1.71 19.87
C LYS A 420 -18.28 0.39 19.20
N ILE A 421 -17.00 -0.01 19.25
CA ILE A 421 -16.52 -1.27 18.67
C ILE A 421 -17.16 -2.47 19.39
N TYR A 422 -17.24 -2.43 20.71
CA TYR A 422 -17.92 -3.44 21.53
C TYR A 422 -19.39 -3.58 21.15
N GLN A 423 -20.13 -2.46 21.14
CA GLN A 423 -21.56 -2.45 20.81
C GLN A 423 -21.81 -3.03 19.43
N LYS A 424 -21.03 -2.61 18.42
CA LYS A 424 -21.13 -3.14 17.06
C LYS A 424 -20.90 -4.65 17.01
N LYS A 425 -19.88 -5.15 17.70
CA LYS A 425 -19.60 -6.60 17.78
C LYS A 425 -20.67 -7.37 18.54
N TYR A 426 -21.20 -6.78 19.61
CA TYR A 426 -22.29 -7.35 20.38
C TYR A 426 -23.58 -7.43 19.57
N ASP A 427 -23.95 -6.36 18.86
CA ASP A 427 -25.13 -6.33 17.99
C ASP A 427 -25.03 -7.36 16.86
N ALA A 428 -23.84 -7.50 16.26
CA ALA A 428 -23.58 -8.54 15.28
C ALA A 428 -23.72 -9.96 15.87
N LEU A 429 -23.22 -10.19 17.09
CA LEU A 429 -23.38 -11.46 17.80
C LEU A 429 -24.85 -11.74 18.15
N TYR A 430 -25.57 -10.73 18.62
CA TYR A 430 -26.99 -10.82 18.97
C TYR A 430 -27.86 -11.08 17.74
N LYS A 431 -27.54 -10.49 16.59
CA LYS A 431 -28.20 -10.78 15.31
C LYS A 431 -28.04 -12.26 14.93
N LYS A 432 -26.86 -12.85 15.09
CA LYS A 432 -26.63 -14.28 14.84
C LYS A 432 -27.47 -15.17 15.77
N PHE A 433 -27.55 -14.80 17.05
CA PHE A 433 -28.41 -15.49 18.01
C PHE A 433 -29.88 -15.42 17.62
N LYS A 434 -30.38 -14.24 17.23
CA LYS A 434 -31.75 -14.07 16.72
C LYS A 434 -32.05 -14.90 15.47
N LEU A 435 -31.07 -15.03 14.57
CA LEU A 435 -31.16 -15.85 13.36
C LEU A 435 -30.98 -17.36 13.64
N LYS A 436 -30.81 -17.76 14.91
CA LYS A 436 -30.58 -19.15 15.36
C LYS A 436 -29.34 -19.81 14.73
N GLU A 437 -28.36 -19.01 14.31
CA GLU A 437 -27.09 -19.50 13.76
C GLU A 437 -26.15 -20.03 14.84
N ILE A 438 -26.36 -19.63 16.10
CA ILE A 438 -25.55 -20.01 17.27
C ILE A 438 -26.46 -20.42 18.42
N THR A 439 -25.97 -21.32 19.28
CA THR A 439 -26.72 -21.80 20.46
C THR A 439 -26.72 -20.74 21.58
N GLN A 440 -27.63 -20.88 22.54
CA GLN A 440 -27.68 -20.00 23.72
C GLN A 440 -26.38 -20.05 24.53
N ASP A 441 -25.82 -21.24 24.75
CA ASP A 441 -24.56 -21.40 25.47
C ASP A 441 -23.38 -20.78 24.72
N GLU A 442 -23.36 -20.90 23.39
CA GLU A 442 -22.33 -20.29 22.57
C GLU A 442 -22.45 -18.76 22.53
N PHE A 443 -23.68 -18.23 22.50
CA PHE A 443 -23.95 -16.80 22.61
C PHE A 443 -23.45 -16.25 23.95
N MET A 444 -23.78 -16.91 25.07
CA MET A 444 -23.32 -16.49 26.40
C MET A 444 -21.80 -16.47 26.48
N ARG A 445 -21.13 -17.56 26.07
CA ARG A 445 -19.66 -17.66 26.08
C ARG A 445 -18.98 -16.55 25.25
N GLN A 446 -19.47 -16.29 24.03
CA GLN A 446 -18.89 -15.25 23.17
C GLN A 446 -19.21 -13.83 23.66
N SER A 447 -20.37 -13.64 24.29
CA SER A 447 -20.76 -12.37 24.92
C SER A 447 -19.87 -12.06 26.11
N ASP A 448 -19.63 -13.06 26.97
CA ASP A 448 -18.76 -12.93 28.15
C ASP A 448 -17.32 -12.61 27.72
N GLU A 449 -16.78 -13.31 26.72
CA GLU A 449 -15.46 -13.00 26.17
C GLU A 449 -15.36 -11.56 25.61
N LEU A 450 -16.40 -11.09 24.91
CA LEU A 450 -16.44 -9.70 24.43
C LEU A 450 -16.50 -8.70 25.58
N MET A 451 -17.23 -9.02 26.66
CA MET A 451 -17.34 -8.20 27.86
C MET A 451 -16.00 -8.12 28.59
N GLU A 452 -15.32 -9.26 28.78
CA GLU A 452 -13.98 -9.32 29.36
C GLU A 452 -12.96 -8.50 28.57
N LEU A 453 -12.99 -8.59 27.22
CA LEU A 453 -12.12 -7.79 26.37
C LEU A 453 -12.40 -6.29 26.50
N ARG A 454 -13.67 -5.89 26.60
CA ARG A 454 -14.07 -4.50 26.84
C ARG A 454 -13.55 -4.02 28.18
N ASP A 455 -13.76 -4.78 29.24
CA ASP A 455 -13.38 -4.38 30.60
C ASP A 455 -11.86 -4.35 30.77
N LEU A 456 -11.15 -5.31 30.17
CA LEU A 456 -9.69 -5.28 30.07
C LEU A 456 -9.21 -4.03 29.34
N GLU A 457 -9.80 -3.70 28.19
CA GLU A 457 -9.42 -2.53 27.42
C GLU A 457 -9.70 -1.22 28.17
N LEU A 458 -10.86 -1.09 28.82
CA LEU A 458 -11.21 0.10 29.61
C LEU A 458 -10.31 0.25 30.86
N SER A 459 -9.97 -0.85 31.54
CA SER A 459 -9.11 -0.83 32.73
C SER A 459 -7.68 -0.37 32.45
N ARG A 460 -7.16 -0.59 31.23
CA ARG A 460 -5.83 -0.10 30.82
C ARG A 460 -5.72 1.42 30.88
N TYR A 461 -6.84 2.14 30.75
CA TYR A 461 -6.88 3.59 30.69
C TYR A 461 -7.50 4.24 31.95
N ASP A 462 -7.81 3.46 32.99
CA ASP A 462 -8.30 3.99 34.26
C ASP A 462 -7.15 4.67 35.04
N PRO A 463 -7.27 5.97 35.39
CA PRO A 463 -6.25 6.70 36.17
C PRO A 463 -5.96 6.08 37.54
N LYS A 464 -6.84 5.22 38.09
CA LYS A 464 -6.61 4.53 39.37
C LYS A 464 -5.48 3.49 39.34
N SER A 465 -4.96 3.11 38.17
CA SER A 465 -3.78 2.21 38.07
C SER A 465 -2.42 2.91 38.23
N LYS A 466 -2.40 4.22 38.57
CA LYS A 466 -1.17 4.99 38.83
C LYS A 466 -0.62 4.84 40.27
N SER A 467 -1.27 4.06 41.14
CA SER A 467 -0.82 3.85 42.51
C SER A 467 -0.94 2.38 42.92
N SER A 468 0.11 1.62 42.66
CA SER A 468 0.44 0.37 43.36
C SER A 468 1.81 -0.11 42.90
#